data_AF-A0A9D2BQU1-F1
#
_entry.id   AF-A0A9D2BQU1-F1
#
_cell.length_a   1.000
_cell.length_b   1.000
_cell.length_c   1.000
_cell.angle_alpha   90.00
_cell.angle_beta   90.00
_cell.angle_gamma   90.00
#
_symmetry.space_group_name_H-M   'P 1'
#
loop_
_entity.id
_entity.type
_entity.pdbx_description
1 polymer ?
#
loop_
_entity_poly.entity_id
_entity_poly.type
_entity_poly.pdbx_seq_one_letter_code
_entity_poly.pdbx_strand_id
1 'polypeptide(L)'
;FSATPGANLTLTGRNIKVAGDDPSVGIALIASDDTETKIPAGAIGVNQPSKLVFVIPATLAAGDYTLRLTTQFKGDNISFLKTPRTLTQAIHLTEDGETDSPSEI
;
A
#
# COMPACT_ATOMS: atom_id res chain seq x y z
N PHE A 1 4.09 -3.73 10.79
CA PHE A 1 4.50 -3.69 9.37
C PHE A 1 5.48 -2.56 9.23
N SER A 2 6.71 -2.83 8.82
CA SER A 2 7.70 -1.81 8.50
C SER A 2 7.98 -1.82 7.00
N ALA A 3 8.36 -0.67 6.45
CA ALA A 3 8.83 -0.56 5.08
C ALA A 3 9.87 0.56 4.96
N THR A 4 10.63 0.51 3.88
CA THR A 4 11.66 1.51 3.61
C THR A 4 11.21 2.39 2.45
N PRO A 5 11.27 3.73 2.58
CA PRO A 5 11.06 4.64 1.45
C PRO A 5 11.99 4.29 0.29
N GLY A 6 11.47 4.23 -0.94
CA GLY A 6 12.22 3.83 -2.13
C GLY A 6 12.32 2.32 -2.37
N ALA A 7 11.92 1.49 -1.40
CA ALA A 7 11.95 0.04 -1.53
C ALA A 7 10.60 -0.57 -1.97
N ASN A 8 10.66 -1.82 -2.44
CA ASN A 8 9.46 -2.59 -2.77
C ASN A 8 8.76 -3.07 -1.48
N LEU A 9 7.46 -2.81 -1.38
CA LEU A 9 6.58 -3.38 -0.38
C LEU A 9 5.71 -4.48 -1.01
N THR A 10 5.67 -5.64 -0.37
CA THR A 10 4.77 -6.72 -0.74
C THR A 10 3.58 -6.76 0.22
N LEU A 11 2.38 -6.66 -0.34
CA LEU A 11 1.12 -6.84 0.37
C LEU A 11 0.46 -8.13 -0.10
N THR A 12 0.18 -9.04 0.83
CA THR A 12 -0.55 -10.29 0.55
C THR A 12 -1.92 -10.25 1.20
N GLY A 13 -2.92 -10.84 0.55
CA GLY A 13 -4.27 -10.85 1.09
C GLY A 13 -5.25 -11.59 0.18
N ARG A 14 -6.53 -11.24 0.29
CA ARG A 14 -7.60 -11.78 -0.55
C ARG A 14 -8.37 -10.64 -1.20
N ASN A 15 -8.54 -10.73 -2.52
CA ASN A 15 -9.20 -9.73 -3.35
C ASN A 15 -8.61 -8.33 -3.20
N ILE A 16 -7.28 -8.24 -3.17
CA ILE A 16 -6.54 -6.99 -2.99
C ILE A 16 -6.09 -6.35 -4.30
N LYS A 17 -6.33 -6.98 -5.46
CA LYS A 17 -6.00 -6.42 -6.78
C LYS A 17 -6.56 -5.01 -6.90
N VAL A 18 -5.74 -4.04 -7.31
CA VAL A 18 -6.17 -2.67 -7.60
C VAL A 18 -6.82 -2.67 -8.98
N ALA A 19 -8.15 -2.54 -9.01
CA ALA A 19 -8.92 -2.46 -10.25
C ALA A 19 -10.26 -1.76 -10.00
N GLY A 20 -10.71 -0.98 -10.98
CA GLY A 20 -11.95 -0.21 -10.95
C GLY A 20 -11.81 1.09 -11.74
N ASP A 21 -12.96 1.72 -12.02
CA ASP A 21 -13.05 2.97 -12.79
C ASP A 21 -13.15 4.20 -11.88
N ASP A 22 -13.42 3.99 -10.58
CA ASP A 22 -13.56 5.07 -9.62
C ASP A 22 -12.19 5.74 -9.34
N PRO A 23 -12.12 7.09 -9.33
CA PRO A 23 -10.87 7.84 -9.15
C PRO A 23 -10.22 7.64 -7.76
N SER A 24 -10.94 7.07 -6.79
CA SER A 24 -10.40 6.69 -5.49
C SER A 24 -9.64 5.37 -5.52
N VAL A 25 -9.81 4.54 -6.57
CA VAL A 25 -9.12 3.25 -6.70
C VAL A 25 -7.62 3.47 -6.83
N GLY A 26 -6.86 2.76 -5.99
CA GLY A 26 -5.42 2.95 -5.91
C GLY A 26 -4.89 2.59 -4.53
N ILE A 27 -3.61 2.89 -4.36
CA ILE A 27 -2.90 2.74 -3.10
C ILE A 27 -2.47 4.13 -2.67
N ALA A 28 -2.68 4.47 -1.40
CA ALA A 28 -2.25 5.72 -0.82
C ALA A 28 -1.61 5.48 0.55
N LEU A 29 -0.65 6.32 0.91
CA LEU A 29 -0.07 6.39 2.25
C LEU A 29 -0.54 7.70 2.88
N ILE A 30 -1.12 7.60 4.07
CA ILE A 30 -1.66 8.75 4.80
C ILE A 30 -0.76 8.95 6.02
N ALA A 31 -0.10 10.10 6.11
CA ALA A 31 0.70 10.47 7.25
C ALA A 31 -0.18 10.86 8.45
N SER A 32 0.41 10.97 9.63
CA SER A 32 -0.27 11.38 10.86
C SER A 32 -0.86 12.79 10.83
N ASP A 33 -0.42 13.63 9.89
CA ASP A 33 -0.92 14.99 9.64
C ASP A 33 -2.03 15.03 8.57
N ASP A 34 -2.59 13.87 8.23
CA ASP A 34 -3.58 13.65 7.16
C ASP A 34 -3.05 13.93 5.73
N THR A 35 -1.74 14.09 5.54
CA THR A 35 -1.13 14.20 4.21
C THR A 35 -1.25 12.88 3.46
N GLU A 36 -2.00 12.89 2.36
CA GLU A 36 -2.18 11.73 1.49
C GLU A 36 -1.17 11.73 0.33
N THR A 37 -0.36 10.68 0.27
CA THR A 37 0.54 10.39 -0.84
C THR A 37 0.04 9.19 -1.63
N LYS A 38 -0.43 9.42 -2.85
CA LYS A 38 -0.87 8.35 -3.75
C LYS A 38 0.32 7.65 -4.40
N ILE A 39 0.28 6.32 -4.40
CA ILE A 39 1.23 5.50 -5.14
C ILE A 39 0.85 5.53 -6.63
N PRO A 40 1.73 5.98 -7.53
CA PRO A 40 1.43 5.99 -8.94
C PRO A 40 1.29 4.57 -9.47
N ALA A 41 0.38 4.34 -10.43
CA ALA A 41 0.15 3.02 -11.00
C ALA A 41 1.43 2.39 -11.60
N GLY A 42 2.34 3.21 -12.14
CA GLY A 42 3.64 2.76 -12.65
C GLY A 42 4.61 2.25 -11.59
N ALA A 43 4.37 2.54 -10.30
CA ALA A 43 5.15 1.99 -9.19
C ALA A 43 4.63 0.63 -8.70
N ILE A 44 3.53 0.11 -9.26
CA ILE A 44 2.99 -1.21 -8.94
C ILE A 44 3.61 -2.24 -9.88
N GLY A 45 4.58 -3.00 -9.37
CA GLY A 45 5.25 -4.05 -10.13
C GLY A 45 4.43 -5.35 -10.24
N VAL A 46 3.57 -5.65 -9.27
CA VAL A 46 2.69 -6.83 -9.28
C VAL A 46 1.29 -6.44 -8.82
N ASN A 47 0.27 -6.75 -9.63
CA ASN A 47 -1.14 -6.49 -9.32
C ASN A 47 -2.01 -7.74 -9.45
N GLN A 48 -1.96 -8.62 -8.44
CA GLN A 48 -2.70 -9.87 -8.41
C GLN A 48 -3.79 -9.86 -7.31
N PRO A 49 -4.87 -10.64 -7.45
CA PRO A 49 -5.93 -10.75 -6.44
C PRO A 49 -5.46 -11.10 -5.03
N SER A 50 -4.36 -11.83 -4.91
CA SER A 50 -3.80 -12.28 -3.62
C SER A 50 -2.47 -11.62 -3.25
N LYS A 51 -1.84 -10.90 -4.18
CA LYS A 51 -0.51 -10.32 -4.02
C LYS A 51 -0.39 -9.02 -4.77
N LEU A 52 0.00 -7.98 -4.05
CA LEU A 52 0.40 -6.68 -4.58
C LEU A 52 1.87 -6.45 -4.25
N VAL A 53 2.62 -5.95 -5.22
CA VAL A 53 3.99 -5.46 -4.99
C VAL A 53 4.08 -4.07 -5.59
N PHE A 54 4.45 -3.09 -4.77
CA PHE A 54 4.58 -1.71 -5.19
C PHE A 54 5.75 -1.02 -4.48
N VAL A 55 6.30 0.02 -5.09
CA VAL A 55 7.41 0.79 -4.52
C VAL A 55 6.87 1.90 -3.63
N ILE A 56 7.41 2.04 -2.42
CA ILE A 56 7.15 3.19 -1.55
C ILE A 56 7.92 4.40 -2.12
N PRO A 57 7.31 5.58 -2.28
CA PRO A 57 8.02 6.76 -2.78
C PRO A 57 9.18 7.12 -1.84
N ALA A 58 10.39 7.26 -2.40
CA ALA A 58 11.57 7.63 -1.64
C ALA A 58 11.51 9.05 -1.05
N THR A 59 10.54 9.85 -1.49
CA THR A 59 10.28 11.21 -0.98
C THR A 59 9.56 11.21 0.38
N LEU A 60 9.11 10.06 0.88
CA LEU A 60 8.45 9.96 2.18
C LEU A 60 9.49 9.88 3.29
N ALA A 61 9.30 10.71 4.32
CA ALA A 61 10.10 10.64 5.54
C ALA A 61 9.74 9.40 6.36
N ALA A 62 10.69 8.93 7.17
CA ALA A 62 10.41 7.91 8.17
C ALA A 62 9.34 8.39 9.18
N GLY A 63 8.54 7.44 9.67
CA GLY A 63 7.43 7.72 10.59
C GLY A 63 6.25 6.79 10.39
N ASP A 64 5.17 7.07 11.12
CA ASP A 64 3.95 6.29 11.06
C ASP A 64 3.02 6.76 9.93
N TYR A 65 2.55 5.80 9.14
CA TYR A 65 1.62 6.03 8.06
C TYR A 65 0.50 4.99 8.10
N THR A 66 -0.63 5.35 7.50
CA THR A 66 -1.72 4.42 7.20
C THR A 66 -1.69 4.11 5.70
N LEU A 67 -1.38 2.87 5.37
CA LEU A 67 -1.56 2.36 4.02
C LEU A 67 -3.05 2.17 3.76
N ARG A 68 -3.57 2.87 2.75
CA ARG A 68 -4.94 2.77 2.27
C ARG A 68 -4.96 2.15 0.88
N LEU A 69 -5.54 0.96 0.78
CA LEU A 69 -5.82 0.28 -0.48
C LEU A 69 -7.30 0.42 -0.80
N THR A 70 -7.62 1.07 -1.91
CA THR A 70 -8.98 1.18 -2.43
C THR A 70 -9.09 0.37 -3.71
N THR A 71 -10.09 -0.51 -3.77
CA THR A 71 -10.34 -1.35 -4.94
C THR A 71 -11.82 -1.61 -5.16
N GLN A 72 -12.23 -1.74 -6.43
CA GLN A 72 -13.54 -2.27 -6.80
C GLN A 72 -13.48 -3.73 -7.26
N PHE A 73 -12.34 -4.40 -7.08
CA PHE A 73 -12.21 -5.83 -7.39
C PHE A 73 -13.03 -6.68 -6.41
N LYS A 74 -13.94 -7.51 -6.94
CA LYS A 74 -14.83 -8.36 -6.12
C LYS A 74 -14.47 -9.85 -6.09
N GLY A 75 -13.37 -10.25 -6.73
CA GLY A 75 -12.95 -11.66 -6.81
C GLY A 75 -13.06 -12.29 -8.21
N ASP A 76 -13.65 -11.57 -9.16
CA ASP A 76 -13.69 -11.93 -10.57
C ASP A 76 -13.27 -10.75 -11.45
N ASN A 77 -12.95 -11.02 -12.72
CA ASN A 77 -12.61 -9.97 -13.70
C ASN A 77 -13.81 -9.62 -14.61
N ILE A 78 -15.03 -10.01 -14.23
CA ILE A 78 -16.24 -9.83 -15.06
C ILE A 78 -16.87 -8.48 -14.77
N SER A 79 -16.90 -8.07 -13.51
CA SER A 79 -17.49 -6.78 -13.13
C SER A 79 -16.92 -6.22 -11.83
N PHE A 80 -16.96 -4.90 -11.70
CA PHE A 80 -16.51 -4.19 -10.51
C PHE A 80 -17.60 -4.08 -9.45
N LEU A 81 -17.18 -3.85 -8.20
CA LEU A 81 -18.08 -3.43 -7.13
C LEU A 81 -18.69 -2.07 -7.47
N LYS A 82 -19.99 -1.92 -7.21
CA LYS A 82 -20.69 -0.64 -7.36
C LYS A 82 -20.12 0.44 -6.43
N THR A 83 -19.55 0.03 -5.31
CA THR A 83 -18.92 0.90 -4.33
C THR A 83 -17.49 0.42 -4.09
N PRO A 84 -16.48 1.30 -4.19
CA PRO A 84 -15.11 0.94 -3.84
C PRO A 84 -15.01 0.44 -2.41
N ARG A 85 -14.22 -0.63 -2.23
CA ARG A 85 -13.85 -1.15 -0.92
C ARG A 85 -12.49 -0.59 -0.54
N THR A 86 -12.40 -0.09 0.69
CA THR A 86 -11.16 0.43 1.26
C THR A 86 -10.66 -0.51 2.34
N LEU A 87 -9.35 -0.77 2.34
CA LEU A 87 -8.62 -1.48 3.37
C LEU A 87 -7.55 -0.56 3.90
N THR A 88 -7.41 -0.49 5.22
CA THR A 88 -6.37 0.29 5.88
C THR A 88 -5.46 -0.62 6.69
N GLN A 89 -4.18 -0.30 6.69
CA GLN A 89 -3.15 -1.01 7.44
C GLN A 89 -2.14 0.00 7.97
N ALA A 90 -1.87 -0.03 9.28
CA ALA A 90 -0.80 0.75 9.86
C ALA A 90 0.56 0.24 9.37
N ILE A 91 1.40 1.17 8.91
CA ILE A 91 2.75 0.90 8.40
C ILE A 91 3.72 1.94 8.95
N HIS A 92 4.87 1.48 9.43
CA HIS A 92 5.94 2.35 9.90
C HIS A 92 7.02 2.41 8.83
N LEU A 93 7.36 3.60 8.36
CA LEU A 93 8.45 3.81 7.42
C LEU A 93 9.75 4.03 8.21
N THR A 94 10.77 3.24 7.94
CA THR A 94 12.11 3.37 8.52
C THR A 94 13.10 3.78 7.44
N GLU A 95 14.05 4.67 7.75
CA GLU A 95 15.15 4.96 6.82
C GLU A 95 16.03 3.71 6.63
N ASP A 96 16.66 3.59 5.47
CA ASP A 96 17.53 2.45 5.12
C ASP A 96 18.72 2.43 6.11
N GLY A 97 18.63 1.60 7.16
CA GLY A 97 19.67 1.57 8.18
C GLY A 97 19.40 0.85 9.50
N GLU A 98 18.16 0.60 9.93
CA GLU A 98 17.89 -0.08 11.20
C GLU A 98 16.95 -1.26 11.02
N THR A 99 17.53 -2.37 10.55
CA THR A 99 17.09 -3.68 11.04
C THR A 99 17.28 -3.65 12.55
N ASP A 100 16.20 -3.41 13.29
CA ASP A 100 16.07 -3.73 14.71
C ASP A 100 16.36 -5.24 14.87
N SER A 101 17.65 -5.56 14.93
CA SER A 101 18.13 -6.79 15.52
C SER A 101 17.79 -6.64 17.00
N PRO A 102 16.93 -7.50 17.56
CA PRO A 102 16.54 -7.36 18.95
C PRO A 102 17.83 -7.44 19.78
N SER A 103 18.13 -6.36 20.49
CA SER A 103 19.14 -6.39 21.54
C SER A 103 18.58 -7.31 22.63
N GLU A 104 19.00 -8.58 22.62
CA GLU A 104 18.77 -9.51 23.72
C GLU A 104 19.58 -9.03 24.92
N ILE A 105 18.90 -8.73 26.03
CA ILE A 105 19.49 -8.61 27.38
C ILE A 105 18.96 -9.72 28.27
#